data_AF-A0A3D1TR85-F1
#
_entry.id   AF-A0A3D1TR85-F1
#
_cell.length_a   1.000
_cell.length_b   1.000
_cell.length_c   1.000
_cell.angle_alpha   90.00
_cell.angle_beta   90.00
_cell.angle_gamma   90.00
#
_symmetry.space_group_name_H-M   'P 1'
#
loop_
_entity.id
_entity.type
_entity.pdbx_description
1 polymer ?
#
loop_
_entity_poly.entity_id
_entity_poly.type
_entity_poly.pdbx_seq_one_letter_code
_entity_poly.pdbx_strand_id
1 'polypeptide(L)'
;MPSPDDKPGRFSPNREPLAPFQLPPELADFLRRADRYACVTQATDQGTAFVLKVPGRELTTLRGTMPIGLRHELYEHPSAPVIRTVLTIMDRRQGPLKLESFINVAEEDQRADFAALADREQLLLLFYDEQMQHRLTKMVPYPERSEVPTILARADELRAAILPRRFDFNKAKAAVMQRTTL
;
A
#
# COMPACT_ATOMS: atom_id res chain seq x y z
N MET A 1 31.30 -1.15 36.40
CA MET A 1 29.94 -0.67 36.68
C MET A 1 29.55 0.28 35.54
N PRO A 2 28.72 -0.13 34.58
CA PRO A 2 28.25 0.75 33.52
C PRO A 2 27.07 1.61 33.99
N SER A 3 27.01 2.86 33.49
CA SER A 3 26.00 3.87 33.83
C SER A 3 24.57 3.49 33.41
N PRO A 4 23.53 3.89 34.17
CA PRO A 4 22.15 3.43 33.98
C PRO A 4 21.29 4.29 33.02
N ASP A 5 21.87 5.07 32.12
CA ASP A 5 21.12 6.05 31.30
C ASP A 5 20.97 5.68 29.81
N ASP A 6 20.93 4.39 29.49
CA ASP A 6 20.55 3.93 28.16
C ASP A 6 19.02 3.82 28.06
N LYS A 7 18.35 4.97 27.96
CA LYS A 7 16.94 5.02 27.60
C LYS A 7 16.82 4.71 26.10
N PRO A 8 16.07 3.67 25.68
CA PRO A 8 15.85 3.43 24.26
C PRO A 8 15.21 4.68 23.64
N GLY A 9 15.83 5.15 22.55
CA GLY A 9 15.52 6.40 21.88
C GLY A 9 14.02 6.60 21.72
N ARG A 10 13.52 7.71 22.26
CA ARG A 10 12.21 8.25 21.89
C ARG A 10 12.26 8.55 20.40
N PHE A 11 11.69 7.67 19.60
CA PHE A 11 11.47 7.90 18.18
C PHE A 11 10.67 9.20 18.01
N SER A 12 11.22 10.13 17.23
CA SER A 12 10.49 11.31 16.75
C SER A 12 9.73 10.90 15.49
N PRO A 13 8.40 10.71 15.52
CA PRO A 13 7.62 10.17 14.40
C PRO A 13 7.29 11.24 13.34
N ASN A 14 8.09 12.30 13.24
CA ASN A 14 7.66 13.56 12.65
C ASN A 14 8.80 14.28 11.91
N ARG A 15 9.52 13.58 11.02
CA ARG A 15 10.24 14.30 9.97
C ARG A 15 9.21 14.84 8.99
N GLU A 16 9.20 16.16 8.85
CA GLU A 16 8.67 16.92 7.71
C GLU A 16 8.98 16.17 6.40
N PRO A 17 8.13 16.31 5.35
CA PRO A 17 8.17 15.45 4.19
C PRO A 17 9.60 15.29 3.70
N LEU A 18 10.06 14.03 3.62
CA LEU A 18 11.15 13.66 2.72
C LEU A 18 10.82 14.35 1.39
N ALA A 19 11.81 15.01 0.77
CA ALA A 19 11.65 15.91 -0.37
C ALA A 19 10.51 15.46 -1.29
N PRO A 20 9.63 16.36 -1.75
CA PRO A 20 8.40 16.00 -2.44
C PRO A 20 8.68 14.98 -3.54
N PHE A 21 8.20 13.76 -3.35
CA PHE A 21 8.35 12.71 -4.34
C PHE A 21 7.51 13.12 -5.56
N GLN A 22 8.18 13.47 -6.65
CA GLN A 22 7.50 13.78 -7.88
C GLN A 22 6.97 12.48 -8.48
N LEU A 23 5.65 12.43 -8.67
CA LEU A 23 5.02 11.26 -9.30
C LEU A 23 5.46 11.18 -10.76
N PRO A 24 5.80 9.98 -11.25
CA PRO A 24 5.82 9.72 -12.69
C PRO A 24 4.51 10.19 -13.33
N PRO A 25 4.54 10.84 -14.52
CA PRO A 25 3.32 11.38 -15.14
C PRO A 25 2.19 10.36 -15.28
N GLU A 26 2.52 9.13 -15.67
CA GLU A 26 1.54 8.05 -15.83
C GLU A 26 0.85 7.68 -14.52
N LEU A 27 1.60 7.68 -13.41
CA LEU A 27 1.06 7.42 -12.08
C LEU A 27 0.16 8.58 -11.62
N ALA A 28 0.57 9.82 -11.86
CA ALA A 28 -0.25 10.99 -11.56
C ALA A 28 -1.58 10.95 -12.34
N ASP A 29 -1.54 10.58 -13.62
CA ASP A 29 -2.75 10.45 -14.45
C ASP A 29 -3.64 9.29 -14.00
N PHE A 30 -3.05 8.17 -13.61
CA PHE A 30 -3.80 7.07 -12.99
C PHE A 30 -4.55 7.54 -11.73
N LEU A 31 -3.86 8.23 -10.81
CA LEU A 31 -4.47 8.73 -9.57
C LEU A 31 -5.53 9.81 -9.83
N ARG A 32 -5.33 10.69 -10.83
CA ARG A 32 -6.35 11.68 -11.23
C ARG A 32 -7.65 11.03 -11.68
N ARG A 33 -7.57 9.90 -12.40
CA ARG A 33 -8.75 9.16 -12.89
C ARG A 33 -9.52 8.43 -11.79
N ALA A 34 -8.91 8.16 -10.65
CA ALA A 34 -9.63 7.59 -9.51
C ALA A 34 -10.58 8.65 -8.92
N ASP A 35 -11.80 8.27 -8.52
CA ASP A 35 -12.82 9.22 -8.06
C ASP A 35 -12.34 10.05 -6.85
N ARG A 36 -12.28 9.43 -5.68
CA ARG A 36 -11.96 10.11 -4.41
C ARG A 36 -10.69 9.57 -3.75
N TYR A 37 -10.54 8.25 -3.73
CA TYR A 37 -9.43 7.58 -3.08
C TYR A 37 -8.74 6.63 -4.04
N ALA A 38 -7.42 6.48 -3.89
CA ALA A 38 -6.66 5.44 -4.56
C ALA A 38 -5.44 5.06 -3.72
N CYS A 39 -4.98 3.82 -3.88
CA CYS A 39 -3.77 3.32 -3.24
C CYS A 39 -3.08 2.32 -4.18
N VAL A 40 -1.81 2.57 -4.49
CA VAL A 40 -0.98 1.70 -5.33
C VAL A 40 0.41 1.56 -4.74
N THR A 41 1.05 0.42 -4.99
CA THR A 41 2.48 0.26 -4.74
C THR A 41 3.27 0.85 -5.90
N GLN A 42 4.42 1.44 -5.60
CA GLN A 42 5.33 2.00 -6.58
C GLN A 42 6.77 1.87 -6.10
N ALA A 43 7.67 1.36 -6.93
CA ALA A 43 9.10 1.44 -6.72
C ALA A 43 9.58 2.91 -6.63
N THR A 44 10.38 3.22 -5.61
CA THR A 44 11.07 4.50 -5.40
C THR A 44 12.55 4.28 -5.12
N ASP A 45 13.34 5.35 -5.08
CA ASP A 45 14.74 5.33 -4.63
C ASP A 45 14.90 4.90 -3.17
N GLN A 46 13.83 5.00 -2.37
CA GLN A 46 13.77 4.56 -0.97
C GLN A 46 13.18 3.15 -0.82
N GLY A 47 12.84 2.49 -1.94
CA GLY A 47 12.15 1.21 -1.97
C GLY A 47 10.68 1.31 -2.40
N THR A 48 9.94 0.22 -2.30
CA THR A 48 8.52 0.22 -2.65
C THR A 48 7.72 1.02 -1.63
N ALA A 49 6.97 2.01 -2.11
CA ALA A 49 6.09 2.86 -1.33
C ALA A 49 4.62 2.59 -1.68
N PHE A 50 3.72 2.82 -0.73
CA PHE A 50 2.31 3.01 -1.04
C PHE A 50 2.07 4.48 -1.38
N VAL A 51 1.57 4.72 -2.59
CA VAL A 51 1.18 6.03 -3.08
C VAL A 51 -0.33 6.14 -2.96
N LEU A 52 -0.78 7.11 -2.15
CA LEU A 52 -2.17 7.25 -1.76
C LEU A 52 -2.74 8.59 -2.25
N LYS A 53 -3.87 8.54 -2.94
CA LYS A 53 -4.71 9.72 -3.19
C LYS A 53 -5.77 9.80 -2.10
N VAL A 54 -5.80 10.92 -1.38
CA VAL A 54 -6.77 11.21 -0.33
C VAL A 54 -7.13 12.69 -0.40
N PRO A 55 -8.42 13.08 -0.25
CA PRO A 55 -8.81 14.47 -0.31
C PRO A 55 -8.02 15.36 0.66
N GLY A 56 -7.59 16.54 0.19
CA GLY A 56 -6.74 17.44 0.98
C GLY A 56 -7.32 17.78 2.36
N ARG A 57 -8.65 17.93 2.44
CA ARG A 57 -9.37 18.16 3.70
C ARG A 57 -9.18 17.04 4.73
N GLU A 58 -9.13 15.79 4.29
CA GLU A 58 -8.93 14.61 5.17
C GLU A 58 -7.46 14.46 5.56
N LEU A 59 -6.53 14.78 4.66
CA LEU A 59 -5.11 14.79 4.98
C LEU A 59 -4.75 15.70 6.16
N THR A 60 -5.54 16.74 6.42
CA THR A 60 -5.36 17.59 7.62
C THR A 60 -5.58 16.84 8.93
N THR A 61 -6.49 15.86 8.95
CA THR A 61 -6.77 15.05 10.15
C THR A 61 -5.86 13.83 10.26
N LEU A 62 -5.18 13.45 9.18
CA LEU A 62 -4.19 12.38 9.17
C LEU A 62 -2.78 12.80 9.65
N ARG A 63 -2.60 14.04 10.13
CA ARG A 63 -1.31 14.50 10.69
C ARG A 63 -1.05 13.95 12.09
N GLY A 64 0.24 13.77 12.41
CA GLY A 64 0.69 13.24 13.70
C GLY A 64 0.72 11.70 13.77
N THR A 65 0.91 11.18 14.98
CA THR A 65 1.02 9.74 15.24
C THR A 65 -0.37 9.12 15.34
N MET A 66 -0.62 8.12 14.51
CA MET A 66 -1.86 7.33 14.54
C MET A 66 -1.56 5.86 14.23
N PRO A 67 -2.33 4.93 14.81
CA PRO A 67 -2.26 3.53 14.41
C PRO A 67 -2.62 3.39 12.94
N ILE A 68 -1.77 2.68 12.22
CA ILE A 68 -2.00 2.29 10.83
C ILE A 68 -1.86 0.77 10.79
N GLY A 69 -2.96 0.10 10.49
CA GLY A 69 -2.99 -1.34 10.27
C GLY A 69 -2.87 -1.63 8.78
N LEU A 70 -2.20 -2.73 8.45
CA LEU A 70 -2.07 -3.21 7.10
C LEU A 70 -2.30 -4.71 7.06
N ARG A 71 -3.05 -5.18 6.06
CA ARG A 71 -3.38 -6.60 5.91
C ARG A 71 -3.34 -6.99 4.44
N HIS A 72 -2.67 -8.10 4.14
CA HIS A 72 -2.67 -8.69 2.81
C HIS A 72 -3.64 -9.87 2.76
N GLU A 73 -4.34 -10.00 1.65
CA GLU A 73 -5.31 -11.06 1.40
C GLU A 73 -5.08 -11.59 -0.01
N LEU A 74 -4.95 -12.91 -0.16
CA LEU A 74 -4.94 -13.55 -1.47
C LEU A 74 -6.33 -14.10 -1.77
N TYR A 75 -6.92 -13.64 -2.87
CA TYR A 75 -8.18 -14.15 -3.39
C TYR A 75 -7.93 -15.08 -4.56
N GLU A 76 -8.43 -16.31 -4.42
CA GLU A 76 -8.46 -17.27 -5.51
C GLU A 76 -9.65 -16.95 -6.42
N HIS A 77 -9.39 -16.74 -7.72
CA HIS A 77 -10.45 -16.56 -8.71
C HIS A 77 -10.10 -17.29 -10.01
N PRO A 78 -11.06 -17.94 -10.69
CA PRO A 78 -10.80 -18.77 -11.88
C PRO A 78 -10.14 -18.04 -13.06
N SER A 79 -10.22 -16.71 -13.09
CA SER A 79 -9.59 -15.89 -14.15
C SER A 79 -8.27 -15.24 -13.73
N ALA A 80 -7.97 -15.07 -12.45
CA ALA A 80 -6.67 -14.59 -11.96
C ALA A 80 -6.63 -14.65 -10.42
N PRO A 81 -5.51 -15.02 -9.79
CA PRO A 81 -5.30 -14.69 -8.38
C PRO A 81 -5.20 -13.17 -8.20
N VAL A 82 -5.76 -12.66 -7.09
CA VAL A 82 -5.73 -11.24 -6.76
C VAL A 82 -5.19 -11.07 -5.36
N ILE A 83 -4.05 -10.40 -5.21
CA ILE A 83 -3.58 -9.98 -3.89
C ILE A 83 -4.20 -8.61 -3.60
N ARG A 84 -4.97 -8.53 -2.53
CA ARG A 84 -5.54 -7.28 -2.01
C ARG A 84 -4.76 -6.87 -0.78
N THR A 85 -4.36 -5.60 -0.73
CA THR A 85 -3.79 -4.98 0.47
C THR A 85 -4.80 -3.98 1.02
N VAL A 86 -5.15 -4.10 2.30
CA VAL A 86 -6.03 -3.16 3.00
C VAL A 86 -5.22 -2.37 4.01
N LEU A 87 -5.15 -1.06 3.80
CA LEU A 87 -4.57 -0.09 4.74
C LEU A 87 -5.70 0.54 5.56
N THR A 88 -5.62 0.45 6.88
CA THR A 88 -6.59 1.08 7.80
C THR A 88 -5.88 2.12 8.66
N ILE A 89 -6.19 3.39 8.46
CA ILE A 89 -5.66 4.52 9.22
C ILE A 89 -6.69 4.91 10.27
N MET A 90 -6.35 4.79 11.56
CA MET A 90 -7.26 5.08 12.66
C MET A 90 -7.34 6.60 12.92
N ASP A 91 -8.11 7.31 12.10
CA ASP A 91 -8.41 8.73 12.31
C ASP A 91 -9.47 8.90 13.40
N ARG A 92 -9.03 9.35 14.58
CA ARG A 92 -9.92 9.56 15.74
C ARG A 92 -10.95 10.68 15.53
N ARG A 93 -10.72 11.59 14.59
CA ARG A 93 -11.60 12.74 14.34
C ARG A 93 -12.72 12.41 13.36
N GLN A 94 -12.47 11.54 12.40
CA GLN A 94 -13.42 11.23 11.32
C GLN A 94 -13.85 9.76 11.24
N GLY A 95 -13.24 8.87 12.04
CA GLY A 95 -13.40 7.42 11.94
C GLY A 95 -12.30 6.80 11.06
N PRO A 96 -12.20 5.46 11.03
CA PRO A 96 -11.12 4.78 10.31
C PRO A 96 -11.21 5.05 8.80
N LEU A 97 -10.12 5.56 8.22
CA LEU A 97 -9.96 5.65 6.77
C LEU A 97 -9.38 4.33 6.25
N LYS A 98 -10.10 3.68 5.35
CA LYS A 98 -9.66 2.44 4.70
C LYS A 98 -9.35 2.69 3.25
N LEU A 99 -8.19 2.20 2.83
CA LEU A 99 -7.69 2.28 1.45
C LEU A 99 -7.28 0.88 1.03
N GLU A 100 -7.46 0.57 -0.25
CA GLU A 100 -7.11 -0.74 -0.78
C GLU A 100 -6.26 -0.63 -2.04
N SER A 101 -5.34 -1.58 -2.18
CA SER A 101 -4.54 -1.78 -3.38
C SER A 101 -4.71 -3.22 -3.86
N PHE A 102 -4.60 -3.43 -5.17
CA PHE A 102 -4.77 -4.73 -5.81
C PHE A 102 -3.57 -5.00 -6.71
N ILE A 103 -2.90 -6.12 -6.49
CA ILE A 103 -1.69 -6.52 -7.21
C ILE A 103 -2.04 -7.64 -8.19
N ASN A 104 -1.73 -7.42 -9.47
CA ASN A 104 -1.76 -8.44 -10.51
C ASN A 104 -0.41 -9.16 -10.55
N VAL A 105 -0.34 -10.38 -10.03
CA VAL A 105 0.91 -11.16 -10.02
C VAL A 105 1.39 -11.59 -11.40
N ALA A 106 0.56 -11.45 -12.45
CA ALA A 106 1.00 -11.68 -13.82
C ALA A 106 1.74 -10.48 -14.42
N GLU A 107 1.60 -9.28 -13.84
CA GLU A 107 2.42 -8.12 -14.21
C GLU A 107 3.71 -8.17 -13.39
N GLU A 108 4.85 -8.27 -14.08
CA GLU A 108 6.15 -8.45 -13.45
C GLU A 108 6.48 -7.30 -12.48
N ASP A 109 6.21 -6.06 -12.87
CA ASP A 109 6.48 -4.88 -12.04
C ASP A 109 5.63 -4.88 -10.75
N GLN A 110 4.33 -5.19 -10.85
CA GLN A 110 3.47 -5.23 -9.67
C GLN A 110 3.85 -6.39 -8.73
N ARG A 111 4.22 -7.54 -9.30
CA ARG A 111 4.71 -8.69 -8.54
C ARG A 111 6.02 -8.36 -7.83
N ALA A 112 6.97 -7.73 -8.54
CA ALA A 112 8.26 -7.32 -8.00
C ALA A 112 8.12 -6.28 -6.88
N ASP A 113 7.25 -5.27 -7.08
CA ASP A 113 6.93 -4.27 -6.06
C ASP A 113 6.37 -4.92 -4.80
N PHE A 114 5.43 -5.85 -4.94
CA PHE A 114 4.88 -6.57 -3.81
C PHE A 114 5.93 -7.45 -3.11
N ALA A 115 6.78 -8.14 -3.87
CA ALA A 115 7.87 -8.96 -3.33
C ALA A 115 8.86 -8.15 -2.50
N ALA A 116 9.21 -6.95 -2.99
CA ALA A 116 10.15 -6.06 -2.33
C ALA A 116 9.68 -5.54 -0.97
N LEU A 117 8.38 -5.69 -0.63
CA LEU A 117 7.87 -5.38 0.70
C LEU A 117 8.42 -6.33 1.78
N ALA A 118 8.73 -7.59 1.43
CA ALA A 118 9.21 -8.60 2.38
C ALA A 118 10.51 -8.19 3.08
N ASP A 119 11.35 -7.43 2.40
CA ASP A 119 12.67 -6.99 2.88
C ASP A 119 12.60 -5.69 3.71
N ARG A 120 11.39 -5.17 3.97
CA ARG A 120 11.20 -3.87 4.61
C ARG A 120 10.74 -4.02 6.04
N GLU A 121 11.50 -3.44 6.97
CA GLU A 121 11.05 -3.30 8.36
C GLU A 121 9.98 -2.22 8.52
N GLN A 122 9.90 -1.29 7.57
CA GLN A 122 8.98 -0.17 7.57
C GLN A 122 8.43 0.09 6.17
N LEU A 123 7.15 0.43 6.08
CA LEU A 123 6.48 0.87 4.87
C LEU A 123 6.52 2.39 4.74
N LEU A 124 6.84 2.85 3.54
CA LEU A 124 6.75 4.26 3.14
C LEU A 124 5.36 4.52 2.56
N LEU A 125 4.61 5.44 3.17
CA LEU A 125 3.30 5.90 2.71
C LEU A 125 3.43 7.35 2.23
N LEU A 126 3.11 7.60 0.96
CA LEU A 126 3.17 8.90 0.31
C LEU A 126 1.75 9.38 -0.03
N PHE A 127 1.33 10.49 0.54
CA PHE A 127 -0.04 10.99 0.41
C PHE A 127 -0.10 12.21 -0.51
N TYR A 128 -1.00 12.14 -1.49
CA TYR A 128 -1.27 13.16 -2.49
C TYR A 128 -2.72 13.62 -2.39
N ASP A 129 -2.93 14.91 -2.58
CA ASP A 129 -4.28 15.49 -2.69
C ASP A 129 -4.83 15.35 -4.12
N GLU A 130 -6.05 15.83 -4.34
CA GLU A 130 -6.72 15.85 -5.64
C GLU A 130 -5.97 16.65 -6.72
N GLN A 131 -5.05 17.56 -6.37
CA GLN A 131 -4.17 18.27 -7.30
C GLN A 131 -2.86 17.51 -7.60
N MET A 132 -2.71 16.29 -7.07
CA MET A 132 -1.48 15.48 -7.12
C MET A 132 -0.29 16.18 -6.48
N GLN A 133 -0.53 17.03 -5.49
CA GLN A 133 0.53 17.60 -4.66
C GLN A 133 0.80 16.66 -3.50
N HIS A 134 2.08 16.33 -3.29
CA HIS A 134 2.50 15.59 -2.10
C HIS A 134 2.25 16.44 -0.85
N ARG A 135 1.53 15.88 0.13
CA ARG A 135 1.12 16.60 1.35
C ARG A 135 1.63 16.00 2.65
N LEU A 136 1.89 14.70 2.65
CA LEU A 136 2.21 13.95 3.86
C LEU A 136 2.99 12.68 3.52
N THR A 137 4.01 12.39 4.32
CA THR A 137 4.74 11.14 4.31
C THR A 137 4.55 10.46 5.67
N LYS A 138 4.43 9.12 5.68
CA LYS A 138 4.51 8.34 6.92
C LYS A 138 5.41 7.12 6.72
N MET A 139 6.20 6.83 7.74
CA MET A 139 6.91 5.57 7.88
C MET A 139 6.16 4.74 8.93
N VAL A 140 5.79 3.51 8.57
CA VAL A 140 4.98 2.63 9.44
C VAL A 140 5.73 1.32 9.65
N PRO A 141 5.93 0.84 10.89
CA PRO A 141 6.48 -0.49 11.13
C PRO A 141 5.70 -1.58 10.40
N TYR A 142 6.39 -2.58 9.87
CA TYR A 142 5.80 -3.65 9.07
C TYR A 142 6.14 -5.03 9.62
N PRO A 143 5.42 -5.48 10.66
CA PRO A 143 5.61 -6.81 11.23
C PRO A 143 5.12 -7.93 10.31
N GLU A 144 4.14 -7.67 9.42
CA GLU A 144 3.54 -8.67 8.53
C GLU A 144 4.42 -9.02 7.31
N ARG A 145 5.62 -8.45 7.18
CA ARG A 145 6.53 -8.67 6.04
C ARG A 145 6.86 -10.13 5.75
N SER A 146 6.84 -10.98 6.78
CA SER A 146 7.11 -12.41 6.65
C SER A 146 6.00 -13.17 5.90
N GLU A 147 4.80 -12.60 5.75
CA GLU A 147 3.69 -13.24 5.04
C GLU A 147 3.82 -13.09 3.51
N VAL A 148 4.54 -12.06 3.04
CA VAL A 148 4.66 -11.71 1.61
C VAL A 148 5.17 -12.88 0.76
N PRO A 149 6.27 -13.59 1.13
CA PRO A 149 6.76 -14.71 0.31
C PRO A 149 5.75 -15.85 0.20
N THR A 150 5.03 -16.15 1.27
CA THR A 150 4.00 -17.20 1.29
C THR A 150 2.83 -16.84 0.39
N ILE A 151 2.36 -15.59 0.45
CA ILE A 151 1.28 -15.08 -0.41
C ILE A 151 1.70 -15.15 -1.88
N LEU A 152 2.92 -14.72 -2.21
CA LEU A 152 3.42 -14.74 -3.58
C LEU A 152 3.55 -16.15 -4.13
N ALA A 153 4.16 -17.07 -3.37
CA ALA A 153 4.29 -18.46 -3.78
C ALA A 153 2.92 -19.08 -4.11
N ARG A 154 1.92 -18.85 -3.24
CA ARG A 154 0.56 -19.34 -3.48
C ARG A 154 -0.10 -18.67 -4.68
N ALA A 155 0.11 -17.37 -4.87
CA ALA A 155 -0.44 -16.65 -6.02
C ALA A 155 0.18 -17.15 -7.34
N ASP A 156 1.49 -17.43 -7.36
CA ASP A 156 2.18 -17.99 -8.52
C ASP A 156 1.67 -19.39 -8.88
N GLU A 157 1.43 -20.25 -7.88
CA GLU A 157 0.79 -21.57 -8.08
C GLU A 157 -0.59 -21.44 -8.74
N LEU A 158 -1.44 -20.57 -8.20
CA LEU A 158 -2.78 -20.31 -8.73
C LEU A 158 -2.71 -19.75 -10.16
N ARG A 159 -1.75 -18.86 -10.43
CA ARG A 159 -1.52 -18.28 -11.75
C ARG A 159 -1.11 -19.35 -12.77
N ALA A 160 -0.23 -20.26 -12.40
CA ALA A 160 0.27 -21.34 -13.25
C ALA A 160 -0.85 -22.33 -13.65
N ALA A 161 -1.86 -22.52 -12.80
CA ALA A 161 -3.01 -23.36 -13.09
C ALA A 161 -4.02 -22.73 -14.09
N ILE A 162 -3.90 -21.43 -14.40
CA ILE A 162 -4.84 -20.70 -15.27
C ILE A 162 -4.28 -20.61 -16.69
N LEU A 163 -5.03 -21.18 -17.65
CA LEU A 163 -4.73 -21.07 -19.07
C LEU A 163 -4.68 -19.59 -19.51
N PRO A 164 -3.72 -19.17 -20.36
CA PRO A 164 -3.59 -17.78 -20.80
C PRO A 164 -4.89 -17.18 -21.35
N ARG A 165 -5.64 -17.94 -22.17
CA ARG A 165 -6.93 -17.52 -22.74
C ARG A 165 -8.04 -17.26 -21.73
N ARG A 166 -7.89 -17.74 -20.49
CA ARG A 166 -8.84 -17.53 -19.39
C ARG A 166 -8.38 -16.44 -18.42
N PHE A 167 -7.15 -15.95 -18.59
CA PHE A 167 -6.57 -14.99 -17.68
C PHE A 167 -7.20 -13.61 -17.88
N ASP A 168 -7.85 -13.10 -16.83
CA ASP A 168 -8.46 -11.77 -16.81
C ASP A 168 -8.44 -11.24 -15.37
N PHE A 169 -7.45 -10.40 -15.10
CA PHE A 169 -7.25 -9.77 -13.81
C PHE A 169 -8.33 -8.73 -13.49
N ASN A 170 -8.76 -7.93 -14.47
CA ASN A 170 -9.76 -6.89 -14.24
C ASN A 170 -11.10 -7.49 -13.82
N LYS A 171 -11.49 -8.61 -14.44
CA LYS A 171 -12.66 -9.39 -14.03
C LYS A 171 -12.52 -9.95 -12.62
N ALA A 172 -11.37 -10.52 -12.27
CA ALA A 172 -11.12 -11.06 -10.94
C ALA A 172 -11.15 -9.96 -9.87
N LYS A 173 -10.46 -8.84 -10.12
CA LYS A 173 -10.45 -7.65 -9.26
C LYS A 173 -11.86 -7.11 -9.03
N ALA A 174 -12.66 -6.96 -10.09
CA ALA A 174 -14.05 -6.51 -9.97
C ALA A 174 -14.89 -7.46 -9.09
N ALA A 175 -14.70 -8.78 -9.24
CA ALA A 175 -15.38 -9.77 -8.40
C ALA A 175 -14.96 -9.69 -6.92
N VAL A 176 -13.68 -9.40 -6.64
CA VAL A 176 -13.20 -9.16 -5.26
C VAL A 176 -13.84 -7.89 -4.70
N MET A 177 -13.79 -6.77 -5.43
CA MET A 177 -14.37 -5.49 -4.99
C MET A 177 -15.87 -5.62 -4.66
N GLN A 178 -16.63 -6.39 -5.44
CA GLN A 178 -18.06 -6.66 -5.16
C GLN A 178 -18.30 -7.47 -3.87
N ARG A 179 -17.35 -8.30 -3.46
CA ARG A 179 -17.45 -9.15 -2.25
C ARG A 179 -16.94 -8.47 -1.00
N THR A 180 -16.06 -7.47 -1.13
CA THR A 180 -15.27 -6.93 -0.02
C THR A 180 -15.49 -5.44 0.22
N THR A 181 -16.63 -4.90 -0.20
CA THR A 181 -16.99 -3.47 -0.17
C THR A 181 -16.49 -2.79 1.12
N LEU A 182 -15.68 -1.74 0.94
CA LEU A 182 -15.17 -0.89 2.02
C LEU A 182 -16.23 0.07 2.55
#